data_AF-A0A3R9RTJ4-F1
#
_entry.id   AF-A0A3R9RTJ4-F1
#
_cell.length_a   1.000
_cell.length_b   1.000
_cell.length_c   1.000
_cell.angle_alpha   90.00
_cell.angle_beta   90.00
_cell.angle_gamma   90.00
#
_symmetry.space_group_name_H-M   'P 1'
#
loop_
_entity.id
_entity.type
_entity.pdbx_description
1 polymer ?
#
loop_
_entity_poly.entity_id
_entity_poly.type
_entity_poly.pdbx_seq_one_letter_code
_entity_poly.pdbx_strand_id
1 'polypeptide(L)'
;MEAVIKERWRGTKGAYYFYVVEGNELVHVGDYALSSSKHENIVIHRIPVNKVTGKTIYRFYFSNSGLMSLGKCKIEDFKDGSPEKCESSKVQEIYNLRFRVKDPLLQDLQVQFKQLFIPMVHELKEYEREKGFNILCMGKQRRLESMLEDPERYYFEFMCIPEDRRRAKSLKETRKWIYELWVMKLLCDAIEVSKFKGNEQEGNPCWWIEQGSEVSKCIAETPYEDFTLWLEFQPSKGAHMLGMFAGRRVPVRPDIVVARGSFERTEEFVESENAIDLLVECKEDPFDSWKREIESQILPYRQIFKPNNLILVSLEHIPEDVRGKLEDQGIKAVDNLKSKDNVKAFYDAVRDSILKS
;
A
#
# COMPACT_ATOMS: atom_id res chain seq x y z
N MET A 1 -26.24 35.20 6.22
CA MET A 1 -26.82 34.14 5.36
C MET A 1 -25.99 32.89 5.52
N GLU A 2 -26.63 31.75 5.72
CA GLU A 2 -25.98 30.46 5.90
C GLU A 2 -26.30 29.55 4.73
N ALA A 3 -25.35 28.69 4.35
CA ALA A 3 -25.56 27.62 3.40
C ALA A 3 -25.41 26.29 4.11
N VAL A 4 -26.19 25.31 3.65
CA VAL A 4 -26.07 23.93 4.06
C VAL A 4 -25.24 23.20 3.01
N ILE A 5 -24.25 22.43 3.43
CA ILE A 5 -23.49 21.49 2.60
C ILE A 5 -23.61 20.11 3.21
N LYS A 6 -24.07 19.14 2.43
CA LYS A 6 -24.16 17.72 2.81
C LYS A 6 -22.98 17.00 2.21
N GLU A 7 -22.36 16.10 2.95
CA GLU A 7 -21.31 15.18 2.50
C GLU A 7 -21.72 13.74 2.78
N ARG A 8 -21.22 12.79 1.98
CA ARG A 8 -21.37 11.36 2.24
C ARG A 8 -20.02 10.74 2.59
N TRP A 9 -19.82 10.42 3.86
CA TRP A 9 -18.56 9.91 4.40
C TRP A 9 -18.51 8.39 4.38
N ARG A 10 -18.06 7.81 3.27
CA ARG A 10 -17.88 6.35 3.11
C ARG A 10 -16.46 5.98 2.69
N GLY A 11 -15.47 6.77 3.11
CA GLY A 11 -14.09 6.62 2.62
C GLY A 11 -14.05 6.95 1.13
N THR A 12 -13.55 6.04 0.30
CA THR A 12 -13.47 6.27 -1.15
C THR A 12 -14.41 5.37 -1.94
N LYS A 13 -15.59 5.03 -1.41
CA LYS A 13 -16.61 4.20 -2.09
C LYS A 13 -18.01 4.79 -1.92
N GLY A 14 -18.56 5.36 -2.99
CA GLY A 14 -19.88 5.99 -2.98
C GLY A 14 -19.93 7.22 -2.05
N ALA A 15 -18.84 8.00 -2.03
CA ALA A 15 -18.61 9.10 -1.09
C ALA A 15 -18.45 10.42 -1.85
N TYR A 16 -18.66 11.54 -1.17
CA TYR A 16 -18.29 12.84 -1.71
C TYR A 16 -17.95 13.85 -0.63
N TYR A 17 -16.95 14.68 -0.93
CA TYR A 17 -16.35 15.65 -0.03
C TYR A 17 -16.15 16.99 -0.75
N PHE A 18 -16.24 18.09 -0.02
CA PHE A 18 -16.13 19.45 -0.56
C PHE A 18 -14.97 20.21 0.09
N TYR A 19 -14.21 20.90 -0.75
CA TYR A 19 -13.07 21.69 -0.35
C TYR A 19 -13.11 23.06 -1.03
N VAL A 20 -12.93 24.11 -0.24
CA VAL A 20 -12.83 25.50 -0.70
C VAL A 20 -11.37 25.79 -1.05
N VAL A 21 -11.13 26.46 -2.18
CA VAL A 21 -9.81 26.94 -2.56
C VAL A 21 -9.48 28.24 -1.82
N GLU A 22 -8.39 28.24 -1.04
CA GLU A 22 -7.83 29.42 -0.37
C GLU A 22 -6.36 29.56 -0.76
N GLY A 23 -6.05 30.50 -1.68
CA GLY A 23 -4.70 30.59 -2.23
C GLY A 23 -4.31 29.29 -2.95
N ASN A 24 -3.29 28.59 -2.44
CA ASN A 24 -2.83 27.29 -2.93
C ASN A 24 -3.33 26.10 -2.08
N GLU A 25 -4.26 26.33 -1.15
CA GLU A 25 -4.77 25.29 -0.27
C GLU A 25 -6.20 24.84 -0.61
N LEU A 26 -6.46 23.55 -0.40
CA LEU A 26 -7.78 22.94 -0.33
C LEU A 26 -8.18 22.82 1.14
N VAL A 27 -9.17 23.60 1.54
CA VAL A 27 -9.68 23.66 2.92
C VAL A 27 -11.03 22.94 2.99
N HIS A 28 -11.16 21.95 3.87
CA HIS A 28 -12.41 21.20 4.00
C HIS A 28 -13.55 22.14 4.42
N VAL A 29 -14.75 21.98 3.83
CA VAL A 29 -15.90 22.84 4.18
C VAL A 29 -16.28 22.79 5.66
N GLY A 30 -15.97 21.69 6.34
CA GLY A 30 -16.18 21.53 7.78
C GLY A 30 -15.37 22.53 8.63
N ASP A 31 -14.24 23.03 8.12
CA ASP A 31 -13.43 24.05 8.82
C ASP A 31 -14.10 25.44 8.83
N TYR A 32 -15.11 25.66 7.99
CA TYR A 32 -15.92 26.88 7.99
C TYR A 32 -17.22 26.72 8.78
N ALA A 33 -17.54 25.51 9.24
CA ALA A 33 -18.86 25.19 9.78
C ALA A 33 -19.11 25.90 11.12
N LEU A 34 -20.24 26.60 11.21
CA LEU A 34 -20.81 27.09 12.47
C LEU A 34 -21.31 25.92 13.33
N SER A 35 -21.83 24.89 12.64
CA SER A 35 -22.27 23.64 13.27
C SER A 35 -22.15 22.51 12.26
N SER A 36 -21.84 21.31 12.75
CA SER A 36 -21.84 20.08 11.97
C SER A 36 -22.65 19.01 12.67
N SER A 37 -23.47 18.26 11.94
CA SER A 37 -24.20 17.11 12.45
C SER A 37 -23.95 15.89 11.57
N LYS A 38 -23.84 14.72 12.19
CA LYS A 38 -23.64 13.44 11.49
C LYS A 38 -24.81 12.52 11.76
N HIS A 39 -25.42 12.01 10.70
CA HIS A 39 -26.44 10.96 10.75
C HIS A 39 -26.02 9.84 9.80
N GLU A 40 -25.71 8.67 10.36
CA GLU A 40 -25.10 7.55 9.63
C GLU A 40 -23.83 7.99 8.86
N ASN A 41 -23.87 7.90 7.53
CA ASN A 41 -22.79 8.28 6.63
C ASN A 41 -22.98 9.67 6.03
N ILE A 42 -24.01 10.43 6.44
CA ILE A 42 -24.26 11.79 5.96
C ILE A 42 -23.77 12.78 7.01
N VAL A 43 -22.93 13.72 6.60
CA VAL A 43 -22.47 14.84 7.42
C VAL A 43 -23.06 16.12 6.83
N ILE A 44 -23.64 16.95 7.68
CA ILE A 44 -24.28 18.20 7.29
C ILE A 44 -23.52 19.34 7.96
N HIS A 45 -22.95 20.23 7.16
CA HIS A 45 -22.25 21.43 7.59
C HIS A 45 -23.13 22.66 7.34
N ARG A 46 -23.32 23.49 8.36
CA ARG A 46 -23.88 24.84 8.20
C ARG A 46 -22.73 25.83 8.16
N ILE A 47 -22.52 26.49 7.02
CA ILE A 47 -21.39 27.40 6.81
C ILE A 47 -21.88 28.82 6.52
N PRO A 48 -21.13 29.86 6.92
CA PRO A 48 -21.48 31.24 6.63
C PRO A 48 -21.14 31.58 5.16
N VAL A 49 -22.15 31.94 4.36
CA VAL A 49 -22.01 32.14 2.89
C VAL A 49 -20.93 33.15 2.55
N ASN A 50 -20.87 34.25 3.29
CA ASN A 50 -19.91 35.34 3.06
C ASN A 50 -18.44 34.91 3.17
N LYS A 51 -18.11 33.81 3.87
CA LYS A 51 -16.73 33.30 3.95
C LYS A 51 -16.28 32.57 2.68
N VAL A 52 -17.24 32.11 1.85
CA VAL A 52 -17.00 31.25 0.69
C VAL A 52 -17.56 31.82 -0.62
N THR A 53 -18.33 32.91 -0.58
CA THR A 53 -18.81 33.64 -1.76
C THR A 53 -17.66 33.98 -2.71
N GLY A 54 -17.86 33.68 -4.00
CA GLY A 54 -16.87 33.93 -5.06
C GLY A 54 -15.68 32.96 -5.07
N LYS A 55 -15.54 32.07 -4.08
CA LYS A 55 -14.47 31.07 -4.05
C LYS A 55 -14.84 29.84 -4.86
N THR A 56 -13.82 29.16 -5.38
CA THR A 56 -13.98 27.85 -6.01
C THR A 56 -14.18 26.79 -4.93
N ILE A 57 -15.17 25.92 -5.11
CA ILE A 57 -15.40 24.74 -4.28
C ILE A 57 -15.21 23.51 -5.16
N TYR A 58 -14.24 22.67 -4.82
CA TYR A 58 -14.06 21.37 -5.45
C TYR A 58 -14.85 20.30 -4.74
N ARG A 59 -15.62 19.53 -5.51
CA ARG A 59 -16.31 18.31 -5.10
C ARG A 59 -15.49 17.10 -5.53
N PHE A 60 -14.95 16.37 -4.58
CA PHE A 60 -14.35 15.06 -4.80
C PHE A 60 -15.44 14.01 -4.68
N TYR A 61 -15.81 13.35 -5.78
CA TYR A 61 -16.84 12.30 -5.79
C TYR A 61 -16.20 10.94 -6.07
N PHE A 62 -16.63 9.91 -5.33
CA PHE A 62 -16.23 8.53 -5.56
C PHE A 62 -17.43 7.68 -5.94
N SER A 63 -17.32 6.94 -7.04
CA SER A 63 -18.29 5.91 -7.40
C SER A 63 -18.31 4.77 -6.35
N ASN A 64 -19.30 3.88 -6.42
CA ASN A 64 -19.33 2.67 -5.57
C ASN A 64 -18.13 1.74 -5.84
N SER A 65 -17.55 1.78 -7.05
CA SER A 65 -16.33 1.04 -7.38
C SER A 65 -15.06 1.77 -6.91
N GLY A 66 -15.17 3.04 -6.49
CA GLY A 66 -14.08 3.84 -5.94
C GLY A 66 -13.30 4.69 -6.96
N LEU A 67 -13.83 4.85 -8.18
CA LEU A 67 -13.32 5.83 -9.13
C LEU A 67 -13.59 7.24 -8.61
N MET A 68 -12.54 8.05 -8.55
CA MET A 68 -12.65 9.47 -8.23
C MET A 68 -13.01 10.28 -9.48
N SER A 69 -13.94 11.23 -9.34
CA SER A 69 -14.15 12.34 -10.26
C SER A 69 -14.17 13.67 -9.52
N LEU A 70 -13.78 14.73 -10.23
CA LEU A 70 -13.67 16.07 -9.69
C LEU A 70 -14.76 16.95 -10.30
N GLY A 71 -15.54 17.62 -9.45
CA GLY A 71 -16.48 18.65 -9.85
C GLY A 71 -16.02 20.01 -9.34
N LYS A 72 -16.18 21.06 -10.15
CA LYS A 72 -15.95 22.44 -9.75
C LYS A 72 -17.30 23.14 -9.59
N CYS A 73 -17.54 23.69 -8.41
CA CYS A 73 -18.80 24.33 -8.05
C CYS A 73 -18.49 25.66 -7.32
N LYS A 74 -19.51 26.47 -7.10
CA LYS A 74 -19.48 27.63 -6.23
C LYS A 74 -20.55 27.49 -5.16
N ILE A 75 -20.51 28.33 -4.12
CA ILE A 75 -21.50 28.24 -3.04
C ILE A 75 -22.91 28.56 -3.54
N GLU A 76 -23.02 29.41 -4.57
CA GLU A 76 -24.28 29.80 -5.18
C GLU A 76 -24.97 28.64 -5.92
N ASP A 77 -24.23 27.57 -6.23
CA ASP A 77 -24.78 26.38 -6.87
C ASP A 77 -25.49 25.43 -5.88
N PHE A 78 -25.34 25.65 -4.56
CA PHE A 78 -25.87 24.75 -3.54
C PHE A 78 -27.34 25.05 -3.20
N LYS A 79 -28.16 24.00 -3.26
CA LYS A 79 -29.54 24.00 -2.82
C LYS A 79 -29.82 22.75 -1.99
N ASP A 80 -30.49 22.93 -0.86
CA ASP A 80 -30.82 21.85 0.08
C ASP A 80 -29.64 20.94 0.46
N GLY A 81 -28.43 21.49 0.52
CA GLY A 81 -27.22 20.75 0.88
C GLY A 81 -26.38 20.21 -0.27
N SER A 82 -26.88 20.25 -1.50
CA SER A 82 -26.21 19.65 -2.66
C SER A 82 -26.07 20.67 -3.79
N PRO A 83 -25.00 20.63 -4.59
CA PRO A 83 -24.89 21.50 -5.75
C PRO A 83 -25.82 21.03 -6.87
N GLU A 84 -26.70 21.91 -7.37
CA GLU A 84 -27.53 21.65 -8.56
C GLU A 84 -26.67 21.58 -9.84
N LYS A 85 -25.55 22.33 -9.86
CA LYS A 85 -24.57 22.33 -10.95
C LYS A 85 -23.15 22.22 -10.40
N CYS A 86 -22.36 21.34 -11.00
CA CYS A 86 -20.90 21.36 -10.90
C CYS A 86 -20.33 21.08 -12.29
N GLU A 87 -19.35 21.87 -12.69
CA GLU A 87 -18.60 21.64 -13.92
C GLU A 87 -17.68 20.44 -13.74
N SER A 88 -17.60 19.57 -14.74
CA SER A 88 -16.65 18.45 -14.72
C SER A 88 -15.24 19.01 -14.86
N SER A 89 -14.35 18.66 -13.94
CA SER A 89 -12.94 19.08 -13.95
C SER A 89 -12.01 17.88 -14.02
N LYS A 90 -10.83 18.10 -14.57
CA LYS A 90 -9.73 17.14 -14.54
C LYS A 90 -8.91 17.29 -13.27
N VAL A 91 -8.41 16.19 -12.71
CA VAL A 91 -7.59 16.24 -11.47
C VAL A 91 -6.30 17.03 -11.70
N GLN A 92 -5.77 17.03 -12.93
CA GLN A 92 -4.59 17.81 -13.33
C GLN A 92 -4.74 19.32 -13.05
N GLU A 93 -5.97 19.86 -13.05
CA GLU A 93 -6.23 21.27 -12.76
C GLU A 93 -5.87 21.66 -11.32
N ILE A 94 -5.78 20.69 -10.40
CA ILE A 94 -5.52 20.93 -8.98
C ILE A 94 -4.15 20.46 -8.52
N TYR A 95 -3.25 20.04 -9.43
CA TYR A 95 -1.93 19.51 -9.09
C TYR A 95 -1.03 20.52 -8.37
N ASN A 96 -1.26 21.82 -8.57
CA ASN A 96 -0.59 22.91 -7.85
C ASN A 96 -1.19 23.21 -6.47
N LEU A 97 -2.32 22.61 -6.12
CA LEU A 97 -2.96 22.78 -4.81
C LEU A 97 -2.51 21.70 -3.81
N ARG A 98 -2.63 22.01 -2.53
CA ARG A 98 -2.36 21.08 -1.42
C ARG A 98 -3.50 21.10 -0.42
N PHE A 99 -3.80 19.96 0.20
CA PHE A 99 -4.77 19.95 1.28
C PHE A 99 -4.19 20.60 2.53
N ARG A 100 -5.01 21.37 3.24
CA ARG A 100 -4.66 21.83 4.58
C ARG A 100 -4.58 20.61 5.52
N VAL A 101 -3.43 20.46 6.16
CA VAL A 101 -3.14 19.38 7.11
C VAL A 101 -2.83 19.97 8.47
N LYS A 102 -3.47 19.46 9.52
CA LYS A 102 -3.28 19.93 10.90
C LYS A 102 -2.41 18.96 11.70
N ASP A 103 -2.45 17.68 11.36
CA ASP A 103 -1.70 16.62 12.03
C ASP A 103 -0.22 16.58 11.55
N PRO A 104 0.77 16.83 12.43
CA PRO A 104 2.19 16.75 12.07
C PRO A 104 2.60 15.36 11.56
N LEU A 105 2.01 14.29 12.10
CA LEU A 105 2.32 12.92 11.64
C LEU A 105 1.94 12.74 10.17
N LEU A 106 0.80 13.30 9.75
CA LEU A 106 0.39 13.24 8.35
C LEU A 106 1.31 14.07 7.45
N GLN A 107 1.82 15.21 7.93
CA GLN A 107 2.80 16.01 7.19
C GLN A 107 4.08 15.20 6.94
N ASP A 108 4.61 14.52 7.96
CA ASP A 108 5.80 13.67 7.83
C ASP A 108 5.54 12.50 6.86
N LEU A 109 4.37 11.86 6.96
CA LEU A 109 3.99 10.79 6.03
C LEU A 109 3.89 11.28 4.58
N GLN A 110 3.43 12.51 4.34
CA GLN A 110 3.40 13.11 3.00
C GLN A 110 4.80 13.39 2.44
N VAL A 111 5.74 13.81 3.29
CA VAL A 111 7.14 14.00 2.90
C VAL A 111 7.75 12.65 2.50
N GLN A 112 7.58 11.63 3.35
CA GLN A 112 8.06 10.27 3.05
C GLN A 112 7.42 9.70 1.78
N PHE A 113 6.11 9.88 1.60
CA PHE A 113 5.41 9.45 0.39
C PHE A 113 6.10 10.00 -0.88
N LYS A 114 6.40 11.30 -0.91
CA LYS A 114 7.05 11.94 -2.05
C LYS A 114 8.51 11.54 -2.23
N GLN A 115 9.27 11.49 -1.14
CA GLN A 115 10.72 11.31 -1.20
C GLN A 115 11.15 9.85 -1.32
N LEU A 116 10.34 8.90 -0.85
CA LEU A 116 10.70 7.49 -0.80
C LEU A 116 9.81 6.65 -1.70
N PHE A 117 8.49 6.76 -1.56
CA PHE A 117 7.57 5.82 -2.20
C PHE A 117 7.28 6.15 -3.67
N ILE A 118 7.26 7.42 -4.08
CA ILE A 118 7.16 7.79 -5.49
C ILE A 118 8.38 7.25 -6.29
N PRO A 119 9.64 7.45 -5.85
CA PRO A 119 10.78 6.80 -6.48
C PRO A 119 10.67 5.27 -6.58
N MET A 120 10.21 4.59 -5.52
CA MET A 120 9.97 3.14 -5.56
C MET A 120 8.96 2.73 -6.64
N VAL A 121 7.86 3.50 -6.80
CA VAL A 121 6.89 3.28 -7.88
C VAL A 121 7.55 3.43 -9.25
N HIS A 122 8.40 4.45 -9.44
CA HIS A 122 9.13 4.63 -10.68
C HIS A 122 10.07 3.45 -10.97
N GLU A 123 10.85 3.00 -10.00
CA GLU A 123 11.70 1.81 -10.14
C GLU A 123 10.89 0.55 -10.49
N LEU A 124 9.71 0.37 -9.89
CA LEU A 124 8.81 -0.75 -10.23
C LEU A 124 8.32 -0.68 -11.68
N LYS A 125 7.95 0.52 -12.16
CA LYS A 125 7.52 0.73 -13.55
C LYS A 125 8.65 0.61 -14.56
N GLU A 126 9.86 0.99 -14.20
CA GLU A 126 11.04 0.75 -15.01
C GLU A 126 11.33 -0.75 -15.11
N TYR A 127 11.27 -1.45 -13.97
CA TYR A 127 11.47 -2.90 -13.91
C TYR A 127 10.41 -3.68 -14.71
N GLU A 128 9.13 -3.29 -14.61
CA GLU A 128 8.00 -3.80 -15.42
C GLU A 128 8.32 -3.75 -16.92
N ARG A 129 8.76 -2.58 -17.39
CA ARG A 129 9.15 -2.35 -18.79
C ARG A 129 10.39 -3.14 -19.20
N GLU A 130 11.42 -3.18 -18.36
CA GLU A 130 12.69 -3.84 -18.66
C GLU A 130 12.57 -5.36 -18.75
N LYS A 131 11.75 -5.96 -17.89
CA LYS A 131 11.54 -7.41 -17.83
C LYS A 131 10.35 -7.90 -18.66
N GLY A 132 9.59 -6.99 -19.27
CA GLY A 132 8.50 -7.32 -20.18
C GLY A 132 7.34 -8.06 -19.52
N PHE A 133 6.91 -7.62 -18.34
CA PHE A 133 5.74 -8.15 -17.64
C PHE A 133 4.79 -7.01 -17.25
N ASN A 134 3.62 -7.33 -16.69
CA ASN A 134 2.69 -6.33 -16.15
C ASN A 134 2.44 -6.53 -14.65
N ILE A 135 2.32 -5.45 -13.87
CA ILE A 135 1.85 -5.51 -12.47
C ILE A 135 0.34 -5.32 -12.46
N LEU A 136 -0.40 -6.38 -12.08
CA LEU A 136 -1.86 -6.36 -12.09
C LEU A 136 -2.42 -6.41 -10.67
N CYS A 137 -3.16 -5.37 -10.30
CA CYS A 137 -3.84 -5.29 -9.01
C CYS A 137 -5.25 -5.89 -9.12
N MET A 138 -5.45 -7.05 -8.49
CA MET A 138 -6.71 -7.78 -8.53
C MET A 138 -7.57 -7.53 -7.26
N GLY A 139 -8.86 -7.83 -7.38
CA GLY A 139 -9.80 -7.71 -6.27
C GLY A 139 -10.02 -6.27 -5.79
N LYS A 140 -9.73 -6.02 -4.50
CA LYS A 140 -10.07 -4.74 -3.82
C LYS A 140 -8.90 -3.75 -3.74
N GLN A 141 -7.82 -3.95 -4.50
CA GLN A 141 -6.57 -3.19 -4.40
C GLN A 141 -6.50 -1.91 -5.26
N ARG A 142 -7.66 -1.31 -5.59
CA ARG A 142 -7.73 -0.11 -6.44
C ARG A 142 -6.82 1.06 -6.01
N ARG A 143 -6.57 1.22 -4.71
CA ARG A 143 -5.70 2.30 -4.21
C ARG A 143 -4.24 2.06 -4.54
N LEU A 144 -3.80 0.81 -4.53
CA LEU A 144 -2.47 0.42 -4.98
C LEU A 144 -2.33 0.63 -6.48
N GLU A 145 -3.33 0.21 -7.26
CA GLU A 145 -3.41 0.43 -8.71
C GLU A 145 -3.28 1.92 -9.05
N SER A 146 -4.10 2.78 -8.42
CA SER A 146 -4.03 4.23 -8.64
C SER A 146 -2.68 4.83 -8.25
N MET A 147 -2.03 4.30 -7.20
CA MET A 147 -0.68 4.74 -6.81
C MET A 147 0.39 4.30 -7.83
N LEU A 148 0.28 3.10 -8.41
CA LEU A 148 1.21 2.61 -9.43
C LEU A 148 1.03 3.34 -10.77
N GLU A 149 -0.19 3.72 -11.12
CA GLU A 149 -0.52 4.42 -12.37
C GLU A 149 -0.17 5.93 -12.34
N ASP A 150 -0.62 6.64 -11.31
CA ASP A 150 -0.45 8.09 -11.19
C ASP A 150 -0.36 8.48 -9.70
N PRO A 151 0.84 8.50 -9.10
CA PRO A 151 1.04 8.88 -7.70
C PRO A 151 0.51 10.28 -7.35
N GLU A 152 0.54 11.22 -8.30
CA GLU A 152 0.02 12.58 -8.11
C GLU A 152 -1.51 12.57 -8.03
N ARG A 153 -2.20 11.81 -8.89
CA ARG A 153 -3.65 11.59 -8.76
C ARG A 153 -3.99 10.88 -7.46
N TYR A 154 -3.24 9.83 -7.10
CA TYR A 154 -3.45 9.07 -5.87
C TYR A 154 -3.37 9.98 -4.62
N TYR A 155 -2.47 10.98 -4.62
CA TYR A 155 -2.39 11.98 -3.55
C TYR A 155 -3.76 12.62 -3.26
N PHE A 156 -4.49 13.05 -4.29
CA PHE A 156 -5.81 13.66 -4.12
C PHE A 156 -6.85 12.65 -3.64
N GLU A 157 -6.75 11.39 -4.06
CA GLU A 157 -7.70 10.35 -3.69
C GLU A 157 -7.68 10.01 -2.20
N PHE A 158 -6.49 9.94 -1.58
CA PHE A 158 -6.42 9.67 -0.14
C PHE A 158 -6.53 10.95 0.71
N MET A 159 -6.05 12.09 0.21
CA MET A 159 -6.07 13.35 0.97
C MET A 159 -7.44 14.03 1.01
N CYS A 160 -8.34 13.76 0.07
CA CYS A 160 -9.69 14.31 0.12
C CYS A 160 -10.57 13.70 1.23
N ILE A 161 -10.12 12.63 1.90
CA ILE A 161 -10.79 12.12 3.10
C ILE A 161 -10.71 13.18 4.20
N PRO A 162 -11.82 13.64 4.83
CA PRO A 162 -11.78 14.82 5.71
C PRO A 162 -10.91 14.70 6.97
N GLU A 163 -10.79 13.51 7.55
CA GLU A 163 -10.07 13.31 8.82
C GLU A 163 -8.61 12.90 8.61
N ASP A 164 -7.66 13.66 9.18
CA ASP A 164 -6.21 13.41 9.06
C ASP A 164 -5.80 11.99 9.48
N ARG A 165 -6.35 11.46 10.58
CA ARG A 165 -6.10 10.08 11.00
C ARG A 165 -6.49 9.04 9.93
N ARG A 166 -7.58 9.30 9.19
CA ARG A 166 -8.04 8.40 8.11
C ARG A 166 -7.21 8.56 6.84
N ARG A 167 -6.74 9.79 6.54
CA ARG A 167 -5.76 10.04 5.48
C ARG A 167 -4.47 9.27 5.75
N ALA A 168 -3.93 9.38 6.97
CA ALA A 168 -2.73 8.68 7.42
C ALA A 168 -2.88 7.16 7.32
N LYS A 169 -4.01 6.61 7.78
CA LYS A 169 -4.30 5.18 7.65
C LYS A 169 -4.33 4.74 6.18
N SER A 170 -5.01 5.48 5.30
CA SER A 170 -5.08 5.15 3.88
C SER A 170 -3.70 5.10 3.23
N LEU A 171 -2.84 6.07 3.57
CA LEU A 171 -1.49 6.15 3.05
C LEU A 171 -0.59 5.01 3.58
N LYS A 172 -0.67 4.69 4.88
CA LYS A 172 0.07 3.57 5.49
C LYS A 172 -0.17 2.25 4.79
N GLU A 173 -1.45 1.89 4.56
CA GLU A 173 -1.78 0.63 3.88
C GLU A 173 -1.18 0.55 2.47
N THR A 174 -1.20 1.66 1.72
CA THR A 174 -0.69 1.64 0.34
C THR A 174 0.84 1.66 0.30
N ARG A 175 1.48 2.37 1.25
CA ARG A 175 2.94 2.35 1.44
C ARG A 175 3.46 0.95 1.74
N LYS A 176 2.78 0.21 2.62
CA LYS A 176 3.12 -1.19 2.93
C LYS A 176 3.26 -2.00 1.64
N TRP A 177 2.22 -2.01 0.80
CA TRP A 177 2.22 -2.75 -0.46
C TRP A 177 3.33 -2.31 -1.42
N ILE A 178 3.57 -1.00 -1.56
CA ILE A 178 4.62 -0.50 -2.44
C ILE A 178 6.01 -0.91 -1.95
N TYR A 179 6.23 -0.89 -0.65
CA TYR A 179 7.49 -1.34 -0.08
C TYR A 179 7.70 -2.85 -0.28
N GLU A 180 6.69 -3.68 -0.06
CA GLU A 180 6.75 -5.13 -0.33
C GLU A 180 7.05 -5.42 -1.80
N LEU A 181 6.37 -4.74 -2.73
CA LEU A 181 6.62 -4.90 -4.17
C LEU A 181 8.04 -4.48 -4.55
N TRP A 182 8.53 -3.37 -3.98
CA TRP A 182 9.88 -2.89 -4.22
C TRP A 182 10.94 -3.84 -3.65
N VAL A 183 10.75 -4.37 -2.44
CA VAL A 183 11.61 -5.43 -1.88
C VAL A 183 11.58 -6.68 -2.76
N MET A 184 10.41 -7.08 -3.26
CA MET A 184 10.28 -8.22 -4.18
C MET A 184 11.06 -7.98 -5.47
N LYS A 185 11.02 -6.76 -6.04
CA LYS A 185 11.87 -6.35 -7.17
C LYS A 185 13.35 -6.51 -6.84
N LEU A 186 13.79 -6.00 -5.69
CA LEU A 186 15.18 -6.14 -5.24
C LEU A 186 15.60 -7.61 -5.07
N LEU A 187 14.70 -8.44 -4.57
CA LEU A 187 14.93 -9.89 -4.46
C LEU A 187 15.13 -10.50 -5.85
N CYS A 188 14.29 -10.15 -6.82
CA CYS A 188 14.40 -10.62 -8.20
C CYS A 188 15.73 -10.18 -8.85
N ASP A 189 16.18 -8.96 -8.59
CA ASP A 189 17.50 -8.50 -9.03
C ASP A 189 18.64 -9.33 -8.41
N ALA A 190 18.53 -9.66 -7.12
CA ALA A 190 19.54 -10.42 -6.39
C ALA A 190 19.74 -11.84 -6.95
N ILE A 191 18.64 -12.49 -7.36
CA ILE A 191 18.64 -13.84 -7.96
C ILE A 191 18.75 -13.82 -9.49
N GLU A 192 18.99 -12.65 -10.09
CA GLU A 192 19.27 -12.48 -11.52
C GLU A 192 18.13 -12.96 -12.44
N VAL A 193 16.88 -12.62 -12.11
CA VAL A 193 15.72 -13.00 -12.91
C VAL A 193 15.87 -12.54 -14.37
N SER A 194 15.81 -13.48 -15.30
CA SER A 194 15.90 -13.21 -16.74
C SER A 194 14.53 -12.88 -17.33
N LYS A 195 13.49 -13.64 -16.96
CA LYS A 195 12.11 -13.48 -17.41
C LYS A 195 11.11 -14.03 -16.40
N PHE A 196 9.87 -13.58 -16.49
CA PHE A 196 8.75 -14.11 -15.70
C PHE A 196 7.88 -15.07 -16.53
N LYS A 197 7.30 -16.06 -15.86
CA LYS A 197 6.38 -17.09 -16.35
C LYS A 197 5.14 -17.14 -15.43
N GLY A 198 4.12 -17.88 -15.87
CA GLY A 198 2.92 -18.15 -15.07
C GLY A 198 1.76 -17.28 -15.53
N ASN A 199 1.08 -16.60 -14.60
CA ASN A 199 -0.11 -15.79 -14.88
C ASN A 199 0.10 -14.88 -16.09
N GLU A 200 -0.77 -14.99 -17.10
CA GLU A 200 -0.70 -14.19 -18.32
C GLU A 200 -1.96 -13.34 -18.50
N GLN A 201 -1.79 -12.09 -18.91
CA GLN A 201 -2.85 -11.25 -19.43
C GLN A 201 -2.45 -10.76 -20.82
N GLU A 202 -3.31 -11.02 -21.82
CA GLU A 202 -3.08 -10.62 -23.22
C GLU A 202 -1.72 -11.11 -23.77
N GLY A 203 -1.27 -12.28 -23.32
CA GLY A 203 0.00 -12.90 -23.73
C GLY A 203 1.26 -12.33 -23.07
N ASN A 204 1.12 -11.44 -22.08
CA ASN A 204 2.23 -10.96 -21.27
C ASN A 204 2.19 -11.58 -19.87
N PRO A 205 3.32 -12.05 -19.32
CA PRO A 205 3.37 -12.51 -17.94
C PRO A 205 3.03 -11.35 -17.00
N CYS A 206 2.45 -11.66 -15.84
CA CYS A 206 2.06 -10.65 -14.87
C CYS A 206 2.43 -11.03 -13.44
N TRP A 207 2.72 -10.00 -12.66
CA TRP A 207 2.70 -10.09 -11.21
C TRP A 207 1.23 -9.97 -10.74
N TRP A 208 0.66 -11.08 -10.26
CA TRP A 208 -0.74 -11.16 -9.83
C TRP A 208 -0.92 -10.61 -8.41
N ILE A 209 -1.05 -9.29 -8.25
CA ILE A 209 -1.14 -8.68 -6.92
C ILE A 209 -2.57 -8.83 -6.39
N GLU A 210 -2.73 -9.67 -5.37
CA GLU A 210 -4.01 -9.94 -4.73
C GLU A 210 -3.75 -10.37 -3.29
N GLN A 211 -4.39 -9.69 -2.35
CA GLN A 211 -4.27 -9.98 -0.93
C GLN A 211 -4.69 -11.42 -0.63
N GLY A 212 -3.76 -12.19 -0.09
CA GLY A 212 -4.05 -13.53 0.41
C GLY A 212 -4.52 -14.52 -0.65
N SER A 213 -4.07 -14.36 -1.88
CA SER A 213 -4.41 -15.25 -2.98
C SER A 213 -3.68 -16.59 -2.86
N GLU A 214 -4.35 -17.67 -3.27
CA GLU A 214 -3.74 -19.00 -3.44
C GLU A 214 -2.89 -19.07 -4.70
N VAL A 215 -3.02 -18.09 -5.60
CA VAL A 215 -2.26 -18.01 -6.85
C VAL A 215 -0.89 -17.41 -6.58
N SER A 216 0.16 -18.02 -7.13
CA SER A 216 1.51 -17.45 -7.08
C SER A 216 1.55 -16.09 -7.76
N LYS A 217 2.40 -15.20 -7.27
CA LYS A 217 2.50 -13.85 -7.83
C LYS A 217 3.19 -13.89 -9.17
N CYS A 218 4.28 -14.64 -9.23
CA CYS A 218 4.99 -14.92 -10.45
C CYS A 218 5.87 -16.17 -10.28
N ILE A 219 6.25 -16.74 -11.41
CA ILE A 219 7.34 -17.70 -11.50
C ILE A 219 8.48 -16.98 -12.22
N ALA A 220 9.64 -16.94 -11.60
CA ALA A 220 10.80 -16.19 -12.06
C ALA A 220 11.87 -17.16 -12.59
N GLU A 221 12.22 -17.04 -13.87
CA GLU A 221 13.32 -17.80 -14.46
C GLU A 221 14.65 -17.12 -14.13
N THR A 222 15.62 -17.90 -13.65
CA THR A 222 16.98 -17.44 -13.35
C THR A 222 18.01 -18.33 -14.06
N PRO A 223 19.30 -17.94 -14.10
CA PRO A 223 20.37 -18.81 -14.60
C PRO A 223 20.56 -20.11 -13.82
N TYR A 224 20.01 -20.18 -12.59
CA TYR A 224 20.18 -21.32 -11.69
C TYR A 224 19.00 -22.28 -11.83
N GLU A 225 17.77 -21.76 -11.72
CA GLU A 225 16.50 -22.45 -11.94
C GLU A 225 15.30 -21.51 -11.85
N ASP A 226 14.09 -22.06 -11.93
CA ASP A 226 12.86 -21.32 -11.71
C ASP A 226 12.57 -21.18 -10.20
N PHE A 227 12.11 -20.00 -9.79
CA PHE A 227 11.63 -19.72 -8.43
C PHE A 227 10.19 -19.24 -8.48
N THR A 228 9.34 -19.74 -7.58
CA THR A 228 7.98 -19.24 -7.38
C THR A 228 7.94 -18.26 -6.21
N LEU A 229 7.31 -17.12 -6.43
CA LEU A 229 7.16 -16.06 -5.42
C LEU A 229 5.69 -15.88 -5.03
N TRP A 230 5.44 -15.73 -3.74
CA TRP A 230 4.15 -15.33 -3.18
C TRP A 230 4.27 -14.05 -2.36
N LEU A 231 3.22 -13.23 -2.41
CA LEU A 231 3.01 -12.10 -1.50
C LEU A 231 1.82 -12.38 -0.58
N GLU A 232 1.96 -12.04 0.70
CA GLU A 232 0.99 -12.36 1.76
C GLU A 232 0.57 -13.84 1.74
N PHE A 233 1.56 -14.76 1.71
CA PHE A 233 1.39 -16.20 1.46
C PHE A 233 0.36 -16.86 2.40
N GLN A 234 -0.47 -17.75 1.84
CA GLN A 234 -1.42 -18.56 2.59
C GLN A 234 -1.43 -20.00 2.08
N PRO A 235 -1.04 -21.00 2.90
CA PRO A 235 -0.99 -22.39 2.45
C PRO A 235 -2.37 -23.00 2.17
N SER A 236 -3.47 -22.44 2.70
CA SER A 236 -4.85 -22.78 2.31
C SER A 236 -5.87 -21.74 2.84
N LYS A 237 -7.09 -21.69 2.26
CA LYS A 237 -8.25 -20.95 2.82
C LYS A 237 -8.56 -21.28 4.29
N GLY A 238 -8.19 -22.46 4.75
CA GLY A 238 -8.34 -22.93 6.13
C GLY A 238 -7.19 -22.56 7.07
N ALA A 239 -6.08 -21.97 6.58
CA ALA A 239 -4.91 -21.64 7.39
C ALA A 239 -5.19 -20.58 8.47
N HIS A 240 -6.29 -19.83 8.34
CA HIS A 240 -6.85 -19.02 9.42
C HIS A 240 -7.18 -19.82 10.70
N MET A 241 -7.30 -21.15 10.60
CA MET A 241 -7.56 -22.09 11.69
C MET A 241 -6.28 -22.74 12.26
N LEU A 242 -5.12 -22.67 11.57
CA LEU A 242 -3.84 -23.18 12.12
C LEU A 242 -3.44 -22.43 13.41
N GLY A 243 -3.77 -21.13 13.49
CA GLY A 243 -3.63 -20.34 14.72
C GLY A 243 -4.51 -20.81 15.88
N MET A 244 -5.63 -21.51 15.61
CA MET A 244 -6.48 -22.07 16.67
C MET A 244 -5.83 -23.26 17.39
N PHE A 245 -4.98 -24.03 16.72
CA PHE A 245 -4.22 -25.14 17.34
C PHE A 245 -2.98 -24.66 18.13
N ALA A 246 -2.46 -23.46 17.82
CA ALA A 246 -1.34 -22.84 18.53
C ALA A 246 -1.76 -21.85 19.64
N GLY A 247 -3.05 -21.78 19.99
CA GLY A 247 -3.56 -20.89 21.03
C GLY A 247 -3.47 -19.39 20.72
N ARG A 248 -3.22 -18.98 19.47
CA ARG A 248 -3.11 -17.58 19.05
C ARG A 248 -3.96 -17.31 17.80
N ARG A 249 -5.00 -16.47 17.94
CA ARG A 249 -5.85 -15.93 16.85
C ARG A 249 -5.11 -14.88 16.00
N VAL A 250 -3.92 -15.18 15.49
CA VAL A 250 -3.26 -14.29 14.52
C VAL A 250 -3.32 -14.98 13.16
N PRO A 251 -4.00 -14.40 12.16
CA PRO A 251 -3.80 -14.84 10.78
C PRO A 251 -2.35 -14.50 10.39
N VAL A 252 -1.52 -15.53 10.37
CA VAL A 252 -0.09 -15.46 10.08
C VAL A 252 0.06 -15.47 8.55
N ARG A 253 0.49 -14.34 7.96
CA ARG A 253 0.65 -14.15 6.51
C ARG A 253 2.00 -13.47 6.27
N PRO A 254 3.05 -14.23 5.93
CA PRO A 254 4.36 -13.64 5.67
C PRO A 254 4.31 -12.81 4.39
N ASP A 255 5.05 -11.70 4.41
CA ASP A 255 4.94 -10.70 3.35
C ASP A 255 5.44 -11.24 2.02
N ILE A 256 6.62 -11.88 1.97
CA ILE A 256 7.17 -12.51 0.75
C ILE A 256 7.66 -13.93 1.06
N VAL A 257 7.28 -14.89 0.22
CA VAL A 257 7.75 -16.28 0.27
C VAL A 257 8.34 -16.66 -1.09
N VAL A 258 9.49 -17.32 -1.06
CA VAL A 258 10.18 -17.83 -2.26
C VAL A 258 10.41 -19.32 -2.08
N ALA A 259 10.02 -20.08 -3.10
CA ALA A 259 10.33 -21.50 -3.20
C ALA A 259 10.92 -21.84 -4.55
N ARG A 260 11.84 -22.80 -4.55
CA ARG A 260 12.47 -23.38 -5.72
C ARG A 260 11.49 -24.25 -6.51
N GLY A 261 11.45 -24.06 -7.82
CA GLY A 261 10.51 -24.70 -8.73
C GLY A 261 9.36 -23.79 -9.18
N SER A 262 8.46 -24.37 -9.96
CA SER A 262 7.38 -23.67 -10.66
C SER A 262 6.03 -24.15 -10.17
N PHE A 263 5.34 -23.32 -9.39
CA PHE A 263 4.02 -23.59 -8.82
C PHE A 263 3.05 -22.46 -9.17
N GLU A 264 1.91 -22.79 -9.74
CA GLU A 264 0.87 -21.81 -10.03
C GLU A 264 0.04 -21.51 -8.78
N ARG A 265 -0.10 -22.50 -7.89
CA ARG A 265 -0.92 -22.40 -6.68
C ARG A 265 -0.19 -22.87 -5.43
N THR A 266 -0.60 -22.33 -4.28
CA THR A 266 -0.06 -22.73 -2.97
C THR A 266 -0.33 -24.19 -2.64
N GLU A 267 -1.44 -24.75 -3.12
CA GLU A 267 -1.79 -26.18 -2.97
C GLU A 267 -0.74 -27.08 -3.60
N GLU A 268 -0.31 -26.79 -4.84
CA GLU A 268 0.72 -27.55 -5.56
C GLU A 268 2.06 -27.53 -4.82
N PHE A 269 2.43 -26.37 -4.28
CA PHE A 269 3.63 -26.23 -3.46
C PHE A 269 3.53 -27.07 -2.18
N VAL A 270 2.40 -27.03 -1.47
CA VAL A 270 2.20 -27.81 -0.24
C VAL A 270 2.23 -29.32 -0.53
N GLU A 271 1.62 -29.77 -1.62
CA GLU A 271 1.61 -31.18 -2.04
C GLU A 271 2.98 -31.68 -2.49
N SER A 272 3.86 -30.78 -2.97
CA SER A 272 5.22 -31.14 -3.37
C SER A 272 6.14 -31.50 -2.20
N GLU A 273 5.73 -31.22 -0.96
CA GLU A 273 6.54 -31.35 0.27
C GLU A 273 7.87 -30.57 0.24
N ASN A 274 8.03 -29.65 -0.72
CA ASN A 274 9.20 -28.78 -0.78
C ASN A 274 9.24 -27.80 0.40
N ALA A 275 10.45 -27.47 0.83
CA ALA A 275 10.66 -26.45 1.85
C ALA A 275 10.52 -25.04 1.24
N ILE A 276 10.18 -24.06 2.08
CA ILE A 276 10.31 -22.64 1.72
C ILE A 276 11.79 -22.28 1.77
N ASP A 277 12.41 -21.94 0.64
CA ASP A 277 13.81 -21.55 0.58
C ASP A 277 14.08 -20.23 1.34
N LEU A 278 13.20 -19.25 1.14
CA LEU A 278 13.32 -17.94 1.77
C LEU A 278 11.96 -17.33 2.12
N LEU A 279 11.87 -16.82 3.34
CA LEU A 279 10.81 -15.92 3.79
C LEU A 279 11.41 -14.53 4.02
N VAL A 280 10.80 -13.49 3.44
CA VAL A 280 11.18 -12.09 3.68
C VAL A 280 10.01 -11.37 4.34
N GLU A 281 10.24 -10.80 5.52
CA GLU A 281 9.29 -9.93 6.22
C GLU A 281 9.69 -8.47 6.04
N CYS A 282 8.74 -7.62 5.66
CA CYS A 282 8.98 -6.23 5.30
C CYS A 282 8.45 -5.28 6.37
N LYS A 283 9.24 -4.28 6.77
CA LYS A 283 8.82 -3.22 7.71
C LYS A 283 9.19 -1.82 7.22
N GLU A 284 8.20 -1.09 6.73
CA GLU A 284 8.35 0.26 6.17
C GLU A 284 8.19 1.39 7.19
N ASP A 285 7.54 1.12 8.33
CA ASP A 285 7.38 2.09 9.42
C ASP A 285 8.60 2.05 10.39
N PRO A 286 8.82 3.12 11.18
CA PRO A 286 9.88 3.14 12.20
C PRO A 286 9.77 2.01 13.21
N PHE A 287 10.91 1.48 13.67
CA PHE A 287 11.01 0.32 14.57
C PHE A 287 10.00 0.31 15.73
N ASP A 288 9.80 1.45 16.39
CA ASP A 288 8.91 1.54 17.55
C ASP A 288 7.44 1.21 17.25
N SER A 289 6.99 1.35 16.00
CA SER A 289 5.61 1.04 15.61
C SER A 289 5.35 -0.46 15.53
N TRP A 290 6.37 -1.26 15.18
CA TRP A 290 6.24 -2.70 14.91
C TRP A 290 7.10 -3.57 15.81
N LYS A 291 7.90 -3.03 16.74
CA LYS A 291 8.76 -3.83 17.65
C LYS A 291 8.06 -4.98 18.37
N ARG A 292 6.75 -4.85 18.64
CA ARG A 292 5.94 -5.92 19.28
C ARG A 292 5.71 -7.11 18.35
N GLU A 293 5.78 -6.89 17.04
CA GLU A 293 5.60 -7.89 15.99
C GLU A 293 6.75 -8.90 15.94
N ILE A 294 7.92 -8.58 16.50
CA ILE A 294 9.02 -9.55 16.65
C ILE A 294 8.52 -10.82 17.35
N GLU A 295 7.96 -10.66 18.54
CA GLU A 295 7.47 -11.77 19.37
C GLU A 295 6.08 -12.27 18.94
N SER A 296 5.23 -11.38 18.43
CA SER A 296 3.86 -11.74 18.10
C SER A 296 3.69 -12.32 16.69
N GLN A 297 4.65 -12.11 15.79
CA GLN A 297 4.53 -12.44 14.36
C GLN A 297 5.81 -13.02 13.77
N ILE A 298 6.94 -12.29 13.82
CA ILE A 298 8.17 -12.65 13.10
C ILE A 298 8.79 -13.95 13.63
N LEU A 299 8.99 -14.09 14.93
CA LEU A 299 9.50 -15.33 15.53
C LEU A 299 8.54 -16.52 15.31
N PRO A 300 7.21 -16.36 15.47
CA PRO A 300 6.24 -17.39 15.08
C PRO A 300 6.36 -17.87 13.62
N TYR A 301 6.74 -17.02 12.66
CA TYR A 301 6.85 -17.42 11.25
C TYR A 301 7.87 -18.53 11.05
N ARG A 302 9.01 -18.45 11.74
CA ARG A 302 10.04 -19.50 11.72
C ARG A 302 9.49 -20.84 12.21
N GLN A 303 8.64 -20.83 13.23
CA GLN A 303 8.08 -22.05 13.81
C GLN A 303 6.97 -22.66 12.93
N ILE A 304 6.13 -21.81 12.35
CA ILE A 304 4.95 -22.22 11.57
C ILE A 304 5.34 -22.66 10.17
N PHE A 305 6.12 -21.85 9.46
CA PHE A 305 6.45 -22.09 8.06
C PHE A 305 7.76 -22.85 7.87
N LYS A 306 8.62 -22.88 8.89
CA LYS A 306 9.93 -23.56 8.87
C LYS A 306 10.73 -23.27 7.59
N PRO A 307 10.90 -22.00 7.19
CA PRO A 307 11.69 -21.68 6.01
C PRO A 307 13.16 -22.02 6.27
N ASN A 308 13.89 -22.39 5.22
CA ASN A 308 15.34 -22.61 5.30
C ASN A 308 16.05 -21.33 5.77
N ASN A 309 15.59 -20.18 5.28
CA ASN A 309 16.09 -18.87 5.65
C ASN A 309 14.97 -17.86 5.90
N LEU A 310 15.20 -16.95 6.84
CA LEU A 310 14.29 -15.83 7.12
C LEU A 310 15.09 -14.52 7.15
N ILE A 311 14.66 -13.55 6.33
CA ILE A 311 15.21 -12.20 6.31
C ILE A 311 14.14 -11.23 6.82
N LEU A 312 14.47 -10.45 7.85
CA LEU A 312 13.71 -9.26 8.21
C LEU A 312 14.34 -8.06 7.51
N VAL A 313 13.55 -7.37 6.70
CA VAL A 313 14.00 -6.18 6.01
C VAL A 313 13.23 -4.95 6.47
N SER A 314 13.95 -3.89 6.84
CA SER A 314 13.34 -2.64 7.30
C SER A 314 13.84 -1.43 6.52
N LEU A 315 12.90 -0.55 6.18
CA LEU A 315 13.19 0.74 5.55
C LEU A 315 13.95 1.67 6.50
N GLU A 316 13.68 1.54 7.80
CA GLU A 316 14.27 2.34 8.85
C GLU A 316 15.25 1.52 9.71
N HIS A 317 15.93 2.19 10.62
CA HIS A 317 16.93 1.57 11.49
C HIS A 317 16.33 0.57 12.49
N ILE A 318 17.03 -0.56 12.68
CA ILE A 318 16.77 -1.55 13.74
C ILE A 318 17.89 -1.43 14.79
N PRO A 319 17.57 -1.29 16.09
CA PRO A 319 18.59 -1.24 17.14
C PRO A 319 19.53 -2.46 17.14
N GLU A 320 20.82 -2.24 17.35
CA GLU A 320 21.84 -3.31 17.26
C GLU A 320 21.62 -4.47 18.25
N ASP A 321 21.10 -4.19 19.46
CA ASP A 321 20.78 -5.24 20.42
C ASP A 321 19.62 -6.14 19.94
N VAL A 322 18.70 -5.58 19.17
CA VAL A 322 17.59 -6.30 18.55
C VAL A 322 18.09 -7.10 17.34
N ARG A 323 18.97 -6.51 16.53
CA ARG A 323 19.64 -7.20 15.40
C ARG A 323 20.36 -8.46 15.89
N GLY A 324 21.19 -8.34 16.93
CA GLY A 324 21.90 -9.47 17.53
C GLY A 324 20.95 -10.57 18.03
N LYS A 325 19.84 -10.20 18.69
CA LYS A 325 18.82 -11.17 19.11
C LYS A 325 18.16 -11.89 17.93
N LEU A 326 17.87 -11.18 16.84
CA LEU A 326 17.31 -11.78 15.64
C LEU A 326 18.30 -12.76 15.00
N GLU A 327 19.57 -12.39 14.93
CA GLU A 327 20.66 -13.25 14.42
C GLU A 327 20.85 -14.51 15.27
N ASP A 328 20.81 -14.40 16.61
CA ASP A 328 20.83 -15.55 17.54
C ASP A 328 19.64 -16.50 17.31
N GLN A 329 18.51 -15.96 16.84
CA GLN A 329 17.33 -16.72 16.43
C GLN A 329 17.38 -17.16 14.96
N GLY A 330 18.54 -17.01 14.30
CA GLY A 330 18.79 -17.37 12.90
C GLY A 330 17.99 -16.56 11.88
N ILE A 331 17.67 -15.30 12.20
CA ILE A 331 16.99 -14.35 11.33
C ILE A 331 18.01 -13.29 10.91
N LYS A 332 18.24 -13.16 9.60
CA LYS A 332 19.11 -12.09 9.07
C LYS A 332 18.31 -10.78 9.04
N ALA A 333 18.83 -9.72 9.62
CA ALA A 333 18.16 -8.42 9.64
C ALA A 333 18.93 -7.40 8.79
N VAL A 334 18.26 -6.84 7.78
CA VAL A 334 18.78 -5.76 6.93
C VAL A 334 17.91 -4.52 7.12
N ASP A 335 18.49 -3.44 7.64
CA ASP A 335 17.77 -2.22 8.01
C ASP A 335 18.27 -1.03 7.19
N ASN A 336 17.58 0.12 7.34
CA ASN A 336 17.89 1.31 6.55
C ASN A 336 17.97 1.02 5.04
N LEU A 337 17.04 0.23 4.50
CA LEU A 337 17.00 -0.18 3.09
C LEU A 337 16.60 0.99 2.16
N LYS A 338 17.44 2.02 2.15
CA LYS A 338 17.34 3.26 1.36
C LYS A 338 18.70 3.73 0.84
N SER A 339 19.80 3.16 1.37
CA SER A 339 21.16 3.41 0.89
C SER A 339 21.60 2.32 -0.09
N LYS A 340 22.49 2.66 -1.03
CA LYS A 340 23.07 1.68 -1.97
C LYS A 340 23.80 0.55 -1.27
N ASP A 341 24.49 0.86 -0.17
CA ASP A 341 25.25 -0.14 0.60
C ASP A 341 24.32 -1.14 1.29
N ASN A 342 23.19 -0.69 1.83
CA ASN A 342 22.22 -1.58 2.47
C ASN A 342 21.42 -2.39 1.45
N VAL A 343 21.16 -1.85 0.26
CA VAL A 343 20.61 -2.62 -0.86
C VAL A 343 21.59 -3.72 -1.29
N LYS A 344 22.89 -3.43 -1.34
CA LYS A 344 23.89 -4.46 -1.61
C LYS A 344 23.93 -5.52 -0.51
N ALA A 345 23.88 -5.12 0.76
CA ALA A 345 23.80 -6.06 1.88
C ALA A 345 22.57 -6.95 1.80
N PHE A 346 21.41 -6.41 1.37
CA PHE A 346 20.22 -7.21 1.08
C PHE A 346 20.45 -8.22 -0.05
N TYR A 347 21.07 -7.81 -1.16
CA TYR A 347 21.39 -8.72 -2.26
C TYR A 347 22.30 -9.86 -1.82
N ASP A 348 23.34 -9.56 -1.06
CA ASP A 348 24.27 -10.57 -0.55
C ASP A 348 23.56 -11.54 0.41
N ALA A 349 22.70 -11.01 1.29
CA ALA A 349 21.88 -11.83 2.20
C ALA A 349 20.92 -12.76 1.44
N VAL A 350 20.28 -12.30 0.37
CA VAL A 350 19.39 -13.12 -0.48
C VAL A 350 20.18 -14.21 -1.19
N ARG A 351 21.29 -13.86 -1.85
CA ARG A 351 22.14 -14.83 -2.56
C ARG A 351 22.69 -15.90 -1.63
N ASP A 352 23.15 -15.51 -0.45
CA ASP A 352 23.63 -16.46 0.56
C ASP A 352 22.53 -17.40 1.07
N SER A 353 21.28 -16.96 1.03
CA SER A 353 20.14 -17.73 1.53
C SER A 353 19.57 -18.68 0.48
N ILE A 354 19.59 -18.31 -0.81
CA ILE A 354 18.93 -19.08 -1.88
C ILE A 354 19.93 -19.84 -2.76
N LEU A 355 21.10 -19.28 -3.04
CA LEU A 355 22.03 -19.84 -4.03
C LEU A 355 23.12 -20.72 -3.43
N LYS A 356 23.33 -20.65 -2.12
CA LYS A 356 24.36 -21.42 -1.40
C LYS A 356 23.79 -22.55 -0.53
N SER A 357 22.46 -22.66 -0.45
CA SER A 357 21.73 -23.62 0.38
C SER A 357 21.51 -24.95 -0.32
#